data_AF-A0Y2S6-F1
#
_entry.id   AF-A0Y2S6-F1
#
_cell.length_a   1.000
_cell.length_b   1.000
_cell.length_c   1.000
_cell.angle_alpha   90.00
_cell.angle_beta   90.00
_cell.angle_gamma   90.00
#
_symmetry.space_group_name_H-M   'P 1'
#
loop_
_entity.id
_entity.type
_entity.pdbx_description
1 polymer ?
#
loop_
_entity_poly.entity_id
_entity_poly.type
_entity_poly.pdbx_seq_one_letter_code
_entity_poly.pdbx_strand_id
1 'polypeptide(L)'
;MNSYKSNGYMLVKGLYSANELNVRLAKNNQLPSDDLTAGKVIKLNAGDLLLFSANMIHRGLYGKSRLALDVIFCENAPQLTAFINAANTPSSAIANKTANPQVFFNPL
;
A
#
# COMPACT_ATOMS: atom_id res chain seq x y z
N MET A 1 20.93 -2.20 -15.50
CA MET A 1 19.51 -2.21 -15.11
C MET A 1 19.18 -3.58 -14.55
N ASN A 2 19.06 -3.71 -13.23
CA ASN A 2 18.64 -4.99 -12.63
C ASN A 2 17.18 -5.23 -13.01
N SER A 3 16.95 -6.18 -13.90
CA SER A 3 15.62 -6.72 -14.19
C SER A 3 14.98 -7.18 -12.88
N TYR A 4 13.80 -6.65 -12.51
CA TYR A 4 13.04 -7.18 -11.39
C TYR A 4 12.83 -8.69 -11.60
N LYS A 5 13.53 -9.51 -10.81
CA LYS A 5 13.64 -10.96 -11.02
C LYS A 5 12.38 -11.74 -10.63
N SER A 6 11.37 -11.08 -10.07
CA SER A 6 10.19 -11.75 -9.53
C SER A 6 8.96 -10.84 -9.51
N ASN A 7 7.82 -11.37 -9.94
CA ASN A 7 6.51 -10.77 -9.66
C ASN A 7 6.13 -11.07 -8.20
N GLY A 8 5.83 -10.03 -7.42
CA GLY A 8 5.34 -10.21 -6.07
C GLY A 8 5.33 -8.92 -5.25
N TYR A 9 5.08 -9.08 -3.95
CA TYR A 9 5.09 -8.01 -2.97
C TYR A 9 6.11 -8.35 -1.89
N MET A 10 7.08 -7.48 -1.67
CA MET A 10 8.05 -7.64 -0.59
C MET A 10 7.49 -7.00 0.67
N LEU A 11 7.53 -7.74 1.78
CA LEU A 11 7.13 -7.29 3.10
C LEU A 11 8.29 -7.46 4.08
N VAL A 12 8.49 -6.48 4.96
CA VAL A 12 9.37 -6.58 6.13
C VAL A 12 8.50 -6.52 7.38
N LYS A 13 8.70 -7.48 8.29
CA LYS A 13 7.98 -7.53 9.57
C LYS A 13 8.39 -6.35 10.45
N GLY A 14 7.46 -5.82 11.26
CA GLY A 14 7.71 -4.71 12.16
C GLY A 14 8.84 -4.98 13.17
N LEU A 15 9.50 -3.89 13.60
CA LEU A 15 10.84 -3.77 14.19
C LEU A 15 11.93 -3.59 13.13
N TYR A 16 12.17 -2.33 12.74
CA TYR A 16 13.13 -1.98 11.69
C TYR A 16 14.52 -1.66 12.27
N SER A 17 15.53 -2.31 11.71
CA SER A 17 16.92 -1.91 11.81
C SER A 17 17.16 -0.51 11.25
N ALA A 18 18.29 0.10 11.63
CA ALA A 18 18.71 1.39 11.08
C ALA A 18 18.81 1.36 9.54
N ASN A 19 19.25 0.24 8.96
CA ASN A 19 19.32 0.06 7.51
C ASN A 19 17.91 0.10 6.88
N GLU A 20 16.96 -0.64 7.43
CA GLU A 20 15.58 -0.66 6.91
C GLU A 20 14.90 0.71 7.01
N LEU A 21 15.17 1.45 8.08
CA LEU A 21 14.69 2.83 8.22
C LEU A 21 15.33 3.78 7.22
N ASN A 22 16.64 3.64 6.96
CA ASN A 22 17.33 4.45 5.97
C ASN A 22 16.80 4.19 4.55
N VAL A 23 16.53 2.91 4.19
CA VAL A 23 15.87 2.55 2.93
C VAL A 23 14.45 3.14 2.87
N ARG A 24 13.64 2.96 3.91
CA ARG A 24 12.26 3.48 3.96
C ARG A 24 12.19 5.00 3.80
N LEU A 25 13.15 5.71 4.39
CA LEU A 25 13.16 7.17 4.45
C LEU A 25 14.09 7.82 3.41
N ALA A 26 14.71 7.03 2.52
CA ALA A 26 15.70 7.48 1.55
C ALA A 26 16.84 8.32 2.16
N LYS A 27 17.44 7.82 3.25
CA LYS A 27 18.55 8.48 3.97
C LYS A 27 19.88 7.80 3.71
N ASN A 28 20.98 8.50 4.00
CA ASN A 28 22.35 7.95 3.95
C ASN A 28 22.70 7.30 2.59
N ASN A 29 22.32 7.96 1.49
CA ASN A 29 22.50 7.49 0.11
C ASN A 29 21.78 6.17 -0.22
N GLN A 30 20.79 5.78 0.59
CA GLN A 30 19.93 4.64 0.29
C GLN A 30 18.70 5.05 -0.49
N LEU A 31 18.22 4.15 -1.34
CA LEU A 31 17.02 4.32 -2.13
C LEU A 31 15.90 3.42 -1.59
N PRO A 32 14.62 3.82 -1.68
CA PRO A 32 13.49 2.94 -1.34
C PRO A 32 13.45 1.62 -2.16
N SER A 33 14.18 1.59 -3.28
CA SER A 33 14.39 0.41 -4.13
C SER A 33 15.56 -0.49 -3.69
N ASP A 34 16.34 -0.11 -2.70
CA ASP A 34 17.45 -0.95 -2.22
C ASP A 34 16.93 -2.23 -1.58
N ASP A 35 17.68 -3.31 -1.74
CA ASP A 35 17.29 -4.61 -1.23
C ASP A 35 17.40 -4.68 0.30
N LEU A 36 16.40 -5.32 0.91
CA LEU A 36 16.34 -5.55 2.35
C LEU A 36 16.42 -7.05 2.63
N THR A 37 17.47 -7.48 3.34
CA THR A 37 17.71 -8.91 3.64
C THR A 37 16.58 -9.56 4.44
N ALA A 38 15.89 -8.80 5.30
CA ALA A 38 14.73 -9.28 6.03
C ALA A 38 13.43 -9.28 5.22
N GLY A 39 13.46 -8.71 4.00
CA GLY A 39 12.33 -8.65 3.10
C GLY A 39 11.92 -10.04 2.63
N LYS A 40 10.64 -10.39 2.81
CA LYS A 40 10.04 -11.61 2.28
C LYS A 40 9.18 -11.28 1.08
N VAL A 41 9.41 -11.97 -0.04
CA VAL A 41 8.64 -11.80 -1.26
C VAL A 41 7.46 -12.77 -1.26
N ILE A 42 6.25 -12.22 -1.30
CA ILE A 42 5.01 -12.97 -1.45
C ILE A 42 4.59 -12.92 -2.92
N LYS A 43 4.49 -14.09 -3.56
CA LYS A 43 3.97 -14.20 -4.93
C LYS A 43 2.45 -14.18 -4.90
N LEU A 44 1.84 -13.47 -5.85
CA LEU A 44 0.39 -13.31 -5.95
C LEU A 44 -0.05 -13.60 -7.39
N ASN A 45 -1.12 -14.35 -7.54
CA ASN A 45 -1.86 -14.53 -8.78
C ASN A 45 -3.01 -13.50 -8.86
N ALA A 46 -3.62 -13.39 -10.05
CA ALA A 46 -4.83 -12.57 -10.20
C ALA A 46 -5.96 -13.14 -9.33
N GLY A 47 -6.59 -12.29 -8.54
CA GLY A 47 -7.65 -12.67 -7.60
C GLY A 47 -7.17 -12.92 -6.16
N ASP A 48 -5.86 -13.06 -5.92
CA ASP A 48 -5.33 -13.20 -4.57
C ASP A 48 -5.45 -11.88 -3.79
N LEU A 49 -5.82 -11.98 -2.51
CA LEU A 49 -5.82 -10.87 -1.56
C LEU A 49 -4.64 -10.99 -0.60
N LEU A 50 -3.82 -9.94 -0.52
CA LEU A 50 -2.75 -9.81 0.46
C LEU A 50 -3.17 -8.81 1.55
N LEU A 51 -3.41 -9.29 2.77
CA LEU A 51 -3.71 -8.46 3.93
C LEU A 51 -2.46 -8.31 4.80
N PHE A 52 -2.06 -7.07 5.08
CA PHE A 52 -0.91 -6.75 5.92
C PHE A 52 -1.10 -5.39 6.61
N SER A 53 -0.30 -5.13 7.65
CA SER A 53 -0.36 -3.85 8.36
C SER A 53 0.31 -2.74 7.53
N ALA A 54 -0.36 -1.59 7.39
CA ALA A 54 0.20 -0.41 6.71
C ALA A 54 1.51 0.13 7.37
N ASN A 55 1.76 -0.24 8.63
CA ASN A 55 3.00 0.11 9.32
C ASN A 55 4.20 -0.68 8.81
N MET A 56 4.00 -1.82 8.14
CA MET A 56 5.06 -2.66 7.55
C MET A 56 5.84 -1.89 6.48
N ILE A 57 7.16 -2.09 6.34
CA ILE A 57 7.85 -1.71 5.11
C ILE A 57 7.39 -2.70 4.05
N HIS A 58 6.87 -2.16 2.96
CA HIS A 58 6.33 -2.96 1.89
C HIS A 58 6.61 -2.30 0.55
N ARG A 59 6.86 -3.12 -0.47
CA ARG A 59 7.03 -2.64 -1.84
C ARG A 59 6.58 -3.68 -2.85
N GLY A 60 6.05 -3.17 -3.94
CA GLY A 60 5.93 -3.94 -5.14
C GLY A 60 7.26 -4.33 -5.74
N LEU A 61 7.43 -5.61 -6.03
CA LEU A 61 8.46 -6.06 -6.95
C LEU A 61 7.78 -6.22 -8.30
N TYR A 62 7.71 -5.11 -9.03
CA TYR A 62 6.92 -5.00 -10.24
C TYR A 62 7.79 -5.11 -11.49
N GLY A 63 7.37 -5.97 -12.41
CA GLY A 63 7.67 -5.90 -13.84
C GLY A 63 6.42 -6.30 -14.62
N LYS A 64 6.25 -5.79 -15.86
CA LYS A 64 5.15 -6.11 -16.80
C LYS A 64 3.81 -5.38 -16.56
N SER A 65 2.78 -5.77 -17.32
CA SER A 65 1.38 -5.31 -17.25
C SER A 65 0.63 -5.96 -16.07
N ARG A 66 0.74 -5.38 -14.88
CA ARG A 66 0.00 -5.81 -13.68
C ARG A 66 -1.00 -4.73 -13.24
N LEU A 67 -2.20 -5.16 -12.86
CA LEU A 67 -3.21 -4.34 -12.19
C LEU A 67 -3.39 -4.86 -10.76
N ALA A 68 -3.50 -3.95 -9.79
CA ALA A 68 -3.86 -4.26 -8.40
C ALA A 68 -4.83 -3.20 -7.88
N LEU A 69 -5.67 -3.60 -6.92
CA LEU A 69 -6.53 -2.70 -6.17
C LEU A 69 -6.03 -2.68 -4.72
N ASP A 70 -5.53 -1.54 -4.28
CA ASP A 70 -5.08 -1.32 -2.91
C ASP A 70 -6.18 -0.63 -2.11
N VAL A 71 -6.55 -1.21 -0.96
CA VAL A 71 -7.52 -0.65 -0.02
C VAL A 71 -6.86 -0.51 1.33
N ILE A 72 -6.85 0.71 1.87
CA ILE A 72 -6.33 0.99 3.23
C ILE A 72 -7.53 1.15 4.15
N PHE A 73 -7.63 0.26 5.13
CA PHE A 73 -8.57 0.40 6.24
C PHE A 73 -7.85 1.07 7.42
N CYS A 74 -8.42 2.15 7.94
CA CYS A 74 -7.87 2.91 9.05
C CYS A 74 -8.99 3.38 9.99
N GLU A 75 -8.60 3.80 11.18
CA GLU A 75 -9.52 4.38 12.15
C GLU A 75 -10.13 5.67 11.62
N ASN A 76 -11.34 5.99 12.10
CA ASN A 76 -11.97 7.28 11.81
C ASN A 76 -11.24 8.39 12.57
N ALA A 77 -10.20 8.93 11.94
CA ALA A 77 -9.25 9.84 12.57
C ALA A 77 -9.35 11.24 11.93
N PRO A 78 -9.73 12.30 12.67
CA PRO A 78 -9.94 13.64 12.11
C PRO A 78 -8.73 14.20 11.34
N GLN A 79 -7.52 13.85 11.76
CA GLN A 79 -6.29 14.25 11.09
C GLN A 79 -6.15 13.68 9.67
N LEU A 80 -6.81 12.57 9.34
CA LEU A 80 -6.75 11.96 8.01
C LEU A 80 -7.73 12.60 7.02
N THR A 81 -8.82 13.19 7.51
CA THR A 81 -9.86 13.73 6.62
C THR A 81 -9.46 15.01 5.92
N ALA A 82 -8.51 15.75 6.49
CA ALA A 82 -7.87 16.90 5.84
C ALA A 82 -7.21 16.53 4.50
N PHE A 83 -6.90 15.24 4.28
CA PHE A 83 -6.30 14.75 3.04
C PHE A 83 -7.32 14.15 2.06
N ILE A 84 -8.61 14.11 2.42
CA ILE A 84 -9.67 13.61 1.52
C ILE A 84 -9.93 14.66 0.44
N ASN A 85 -9.74 14.28 -0.83
CA ASN A 85 -10.15 15.10 -1.95
C ASN A 85 -11.61 14.80 -2.31
N ALA A 86 -12.50 15.75 -2.01
CA ALA A 86 -13.93 15.63 -2.30
C ALA A 86 -14.24 15.39 -3.79
N ALA A 87 -13.38 15.84 -4.71
CA ALA A 87 -13.55 15.58 -6.14
C ALA A 87 -13.36 14.10 -6.53
N ASN A 88 -12.67 13.33 -5.68
CA ASN A 88 -12.48 11.89 -5.86
C ASN A 88 -13.56 11.05 -5.17
N THR A 89 -14.44 11.68 -4.38
CA THR A 89 -15.55 11.00 -3.72
C THR A 89 -16.66 10.71 -4.74
N PRO A 90 -17.21 9.48 -4.79
CA PRO A 90 -18.28 9.16 -5.72
C PRO A 90 -19.55 10.00 -5.42
N SER A 91 -20.30 10.34 -6.46
CA SER A 91 -21.63 10.91 -6.28
C SER A 91 -22.57 9.90 -5.61
N SER A 92 -23.63 10.39 -4.95
CA SER A 92 -24.64 9.52 -4.33
C SER A 92 -25.26 8.55 -5.34
N ALA A 93 -25.43 8.96 -6.60
CA ALA A 93 -25.92 8.09 -7.66
C ALA A 93 -24.98 6.92 -7.99
N ILE A 94 -23.65 7.09 -7.86
CA ILE A 94 -22.67 6.01 -8.05
C ILE A 94 -22.60 5.15 -6.78
N ALA A 95 -22.49 5.78 -5.61
CA ALA A 95 -22.36 5.07 -4.34
C ALA A 95 -23.56 4.15 -4.04
N ASN A 96 -24.78 4.60 -4.34
CA ASN A 96 -26.01 3.83 -4.13
C ASN A 96 -26.14 2.57 -5.01
N LYS A 97 -25.20 2.35 -5.95
CA LYS A 97 -25.09 1.09 -6.71
C LYS A 97 -24.30 0.01 -5.96
N THR A 98 -23.66 0.36 -4.84
CA THR A 98 -22.91 -0.56 -4.00
C THR A 98 -23.76 -1.06 -2.84
N ALA A 99 -23.40 -2.20 -2.25
CA ALA A 99 -24.14 -2.76 -1.11
C ALA A 99 -24.08 -1.88 0.16
N ASN A 100 -23.04 -1.05 0.29
CA ASN A 100 -22.80 -0.22 1.48
C ASN A 100 -22.41 1.21 1.06
N PRO A 101 -23.32 2.05 0.55
CA PRO A 101 -22.99 3.41 0.09
C PRO A 101 -22.39 4.29 1.19
N GLN A 102 -22.68 3.99 2.46
CA GLN A 102 -22.27 4.78 3.62
C GLN A 102 -20.75 4.86 3.81
N VAL A 103 -19.95 3.92 3.27
CA VAL A 103 -18.48 3.98 3.40
C VAL A 103 -17.90 5.23 2.74
N PHE A 104 -18.58 5.78 1.73
CA PHE A 104 -18.12 6.95 0.98
C PHE A 104 -18.54 8.28 1.59
N PHE A 105 -19.55 8.27 2.47
CA PHE A 105 -20.15 9.48 3.04
C PHE A 105 -20.00 9.54 4.55
N ASN A 106 -19.18 8.66 5.12
CA ASN A 106 -19.02 8.55 6.56
C ASN A 106 -18.64 9.93 7.11
N PRO A 107 -19.51 10.56 7.91
CA PRO A 107 -19.17 11.81 8.55
C PRO A 107 -18.07 11.52 9.57
N LEU A 108 -17.16 12.46 9.75
CA LEU A 108 -16.48 12.54 11.03
C LEU A 108 -17.50 12.78 12.14
#